data_AF-A0A1I7N5I1-F1
#
_entry.id   AF-A0A1I7N5I1-F1
#
_cell.length_a   1.000
_cell.length_b   1.000
_cell.length_c   1.000
_cell.angle_alpha   90.00
_cell.angle_beta   90.00
_cell.angle_gamma   90.00
#
_symmetry.space_group_name_H-M   'P 1'
#
loop_
_entity.id
_entity.type
_entity.pdbx_description
1 polymer ?
#
loop_
_entity_poly.entity_id
_entity_poly.type
_entity_poly.pdbx_seq_one_letter_code
_entity_poly.pdbx_strand_id
1 'polypeptide(L)'
;MGIGISPPKTDHPVPSDWPTYAKQRIARASLSRHPALMSTLSNGGPPLDDDDTHTPPWGKNGIGRYFEWAAAKKRAFDAPMDIAKLRARRAAMIGLTYDEYVLEILERGRYLSAADGTRIAEIIAKRPVRY
;
A
#
# COMPACT_ATOMS: atom_id res chain seq x y z
N MET A 1 32.13 48.61 0.47
CA MET A 1 30.72 48.17 0.41
C MET A 1 30.68 46.71 0.82
N GLY A 2 29.87 46.36 1.82
CA GLY A 2 29.71 44.98 2.30
C GLY A 2 29.36 44.97 3.79
N ILE A 3 28.06 44.84 4.07
CA ILE A 3 27.40 45.11 5.34
C ILE A 3 27.37 43.82 6.16
N GLY A 4 27.90 43.83 7.39
CA GLY A 4 27.80 42.71 8.33
C GLY A 4 26.90 43.08 9.51
N ILE A 5 25.59 42.83 9.38
CA ILE A 5 24.61 43.02 10.44
C ILE A 5 24.75 41.85 11.43
N SER A 6 25.12 42.14 12.67
CA SER A 6 25.03 41.19 13.78
C SER A 6 23.55 40.85 14.05
N PRO A 7 23.18 39.57 14.25
CA PRO A 7 21.83 39.23 14.69
C PRO A 7 21.62 39.70 16.14
N PRO A 8 20.44 40.23 16.49
CA PRO A 8 20.16 40.71 17.84
C PRO A 8 20.04 39.55 18.84
N LYS A 9 20.63 39.73 20.03
CA LYS A 9 20.36 38.90 21.20
C LYS A 9 18.88 39.07 21.56
N THR A 10 18.10 37.99 21.48
CA THR A 10 16.74 37.98 22.02
C THR A 10 16.81 37.62 23.50
N ASP A 11 16.93 38.64 24.35
CA ASP A 11 16.68 38.53 25.79
C ASP A 11 15.16 38.53 26.03
N HIS A 12 14.52 37.37 25.93
CA HIS A 12 13.14 37.21 26.39
C HIS A 12 13.04 36.03 27.37
N PRO A 13 12.63 36.28 28.63
CA PRO A 13 12.44 35.21 29.61
C PRO A 13 11.22 34.36 29.23
N VAL A 14 11.42 33.05 29.26
CA VAL A 14 10.41 31.99 29.14
C VAL A 14 9.33 32.20 30.21
N PRO A 15 8.04 32.39 29.87
CA PRO A 15 6.97 32.58 30.84
C PRO A 15 6.78 31.36 31.78
N SER A 16 6.48 31.64 33.04
CA SER A 16 6.38 30.65 34.13
C SER A 16 5.27 29.62 33.96
N ASP A 17 4.28 29.90 33.12
CA ASP A 17 2.99 29.21 33.08
C ASP A 17 2.92 28.10 32.01
N TRP A 18 4.07 27.70 31.48
CA TRP A 18 4.14 26.58 30.55
C TRP A 18 3.88 25.24 31.25
N PRO A 19 3.05 24.33 30.68
CA PRO A 19 2.78 23.02 31.25
C PRO A 19 4.06 22.18 31.42
N THR A 20 4.15 21.41 32.50
CA THR A 20 5.34 20.63 32.92
C THR A 20 5.94 19.75 31.80
N TYR A 21 5.12 19.29 30.85
CA TYR A 21 5.57 18.50 29.71
C TYR A 21 6.54 19.25 28.76
N ALA A 22 6.47 20.59 28.69
CA ALA A 22 7.37 21.39 27.86
C ALA A 22 8.81 21.48 28.42
N LYS A 23 8.98 21.36 29.74
CA LYS A 23 10.30 21.42 30.41
C LYS A 23 11.14 20.15 30.19
N GLN A 24 10.49 19.00 29.94
CA GLN A 24 11.18 17.72 29.74
C GLN A 24 11.81 17.55 28.35
N ARG A 25 11.42 18.37 27.36
CA ARG A 25 11.98 18.29 25.99
C ARG A 25 13.36 18.92 25.82
N ILE A 26 13.77 19.82 26.72
CA ILE A 26 15.05 20.54 26.59
C ILE A 26 16.21 19.73 27.21
N ALA A 27 15.97 18.96 28.27
CA ALA A 27 17.03 18.25 28.99
C ALA A 27 17.53 16.97 28.27
N ARG A 28 16.79 16.43 27.29
CA ARG A 28 17.13 15.17 26.62
C ARG A 28 17.83 15.34 25.27
N ALA A 29 18.20 16.57 24.91
CA ALA A 29 18.90 16.90 23.66
C ALA A 29 20.44 16.87 23.78
N SER A 30 21.01 16.22 24.81
CA SER A 30 22.44 16.32 25.15
C SER A 30 23.31 15.14 24.68
N LEU A 31 22.78 14.01 24.21
CA LEU A 31 23.60 12.84 23.90
C LEU A 31 23.29 12.25 22.52
N SER A 32 23.97 12.79 21.51
CA SER A 32 24.73 12.05 20.51
C SER A 32 25.12 12.98 19.37
N ARG A 33 26.26 13.65 19.56
CA ARG A 33 26.90 14.50 18.55
C ARG A 33 27.81 13.59 17.72
N HIS A 34 27.27 12.94 16.69
CA HIS A 34 28.11 12.33 15.66
C HIS A 34 28.75 13.45 14.82
N PRO A 35 30.06 13.39 14.52
CA PRO A 35 30.69 14.40 13.70
C PRO A 35 30.12 14.33 12.28
N ALA A 36 29.61 15.47 11.83
CA ALA A 36 29.11 15.69 10.49
C ALA A 36 30.26 15.58 9.48
N LEU A 37 30.35 14.43 8.79
CA LEU A 37 30.97 14.40 7.47
C LEU A 37 29.90 14.88 6.49
N MET A 38 30.14 16.06 5.94
CA MET A 38 29.31 16.69 4.92
C MET A 38 29.18 15.75 3.72
N SER A 39 28.01 15.14 3.53
CA SER A 39 27.59 14.72 2.19
C SER A 39 26.68 15.80 1.63
N THR A 40 27.12 16.36 0.52
CA THR A 40 26.40 17.36 -0.26
C THR A 40 25.10 16.77 -0.83
N LEU A 41 23.98 17.44 -0.52
CA LEU A 41 22.64 17.29 -1.10
C LEU A 41 21.98 15.89 -0.98
N SER A 42 21.25 15.66 0.11
CA SER A 42 20.20 14.62 0.13
C SER A 42 18.97 15.12 0.88
N ASN A 43 17.78 14.96 0.29
CA ASN A 43 16.53 15.62 0.72
C ASN A 43 15.92 15.01 2.00
N GLY A 44 16.66 14.21 2.76
CA GLY A 44 16.10 13.41 3.86
C GLY A 44 14.98 12.47 3.41
N GLY A 45 14.94 12.11 2.13
CA GLY A 45 13.96 11.19 1.57
C GLY A 45 14.12 9.77 2.17
N PRO A 46 13.10 8.91 2.02
CA PRO A 46 13.19 7.52 2.42
C PRO A 46 14.47 6.87 1.87
N PRO A 47 15.08 5.92 2.60
CA PRO A 47 16.27 5.20 2.13
C PRO A 47 16.07 4.69 0.69
N LEU A 48 17.11 4.82 -0.13
CA LEU A 48 17.09 4.35 -1.53
C LEU A 48 17.11 2.82 -1.61
N ASP A 49 17.57 2.16 -0.55
CA ASP A 49 17.54 0.71 -0.44
C ASP A 49 16.11 0.28 -0.11
N ASP A 50 15.60 -0.66 -0.90
CA ASP A 50 14.36 -1.36 -0.59
C ASP A 50 14.55 -2.09 0.74
N ASP A 51 14.08 -1.49 1.83
CA ASP A 51 13.92 -2.14 3.12
C ASP A 51 13.14 -3.46 2.92
N ASP A 52 13.72 -4.59 3.33
CA ASP A 52 13.07 -5.91 3.28
C ASP A 52 11.70 -5.96 3.97
N THR A 53 11.40 -4.98 4.81
CA THR A 53 10.12 -4.78 5.50
C THR A 53 9.02 -4.23 4.57
N HIS A 54 9.36 -3.49 3.51
CA HIS A 54 8.39 -2.94 2.57
C HIS A 54 8.46 -3.61 1.21
N THR A 55 7.48 -4.47 0.92
CA THR A 55 7.24 -4.94 -0.45
C THR A 55 6.14 -4.09 -1.08
N PRO A 56 6.43 -3.33 -2.15
CA PRO A 56 5.42 -2.55 -2.84
C PRO A 56 4.38 -3.47 -3.51
N PRO A 57 3.19 -2.96 -3.86
CA PRO A 57 2.11 -3.78 -4.39
C PRO A 57 2.42 -4.42 -5.76
N TRP A 58 3.43 -3.93 -6.49
CA TRP A 58 3.95 -4.53 -7.72
C TRP A 58 5.06 -5.57 -7.48
N GLY A 59 5.44 -5.83 -6.22
CA GLY A 59 6.44 -6.82 -5.83
C GLY A 59 7.88 -6.36 -6.02
N LYS A 60 8.82 -7.27 -5.72
CA LYS A 60 10.28 -7.01 -5.74
C LYS A 60 10.89 -6.91 -7.15
N ASN A 61 10.13 -7.25 -8.20
CA ASN A 61 10.62 -7.31 -9.58
C ASN A 61 10.47 -5.99 -10.36
N GLY A 62 10.32 -4.87 -9.64
CA GLY A 62 10.07 -3.54 -10.23
C GLY A 62 8.63 -3.33 -10.69
N ILE A 63 8.29 -2.07 -10.98
CA ILE A 63 6.91 -1.63 -11.24
C ILE A 63 6.31 -2.17 -12.54
N GLY A 64 7.15 -2.37 -13.56
CA GLY A 64 6.75 -2.90 -14.86
C GLY A 64 5.49 -2.22 -15.41
N ARG A 65 4.51 -3.03 -15.83
CA ARG A 65 3.18 -2.60 -16.31
C ARG A 65 2.08 -2.78 -15.26
N TYR A 66 2.43 -2.65 -13.98
CA TYR A 66 1.52 -2.98 -12.89
C TYR A 66 0.24 -2.13 -12.93
N PHE A 67 0.36 -0.82 -13.17
CA PHE A 67 -0.81 0.06 -13.14
C PHE A 67 -1.74 -0.18 -14.33
N GLU A 68 -1.20 -0.43 -15.53
CA GLU A 68 -2.01 -0.75 -16.70
C GLU A 68 -2.74 -2.08 -16.49
N TRP A 69 -2.05 -3.09 -15.95
CA TRP A 69 -2.66 -4.37 -15.60
C TRP A 69 -3.72 -4.21 -14.51
N ALA A 70 -3.43 -3.46 -13.44
CA ALA A 70 -4.37 -3.25 -12.34
C ALA A 70 -5.62 -2.50 -12.80
N ALA A 71 -5.46 -1.48 -13.66
CA ALA A 71 -6.57 -0.75 -14.26
C ALA A 71 -7.39 -1.63 -15.21
N ALA A 72 -6.73 -2.43 -16.05
CA ALA A 72 -7.39 -3.38 -16.94
C ALA A 72 -8.16 -4.45 -16.15
N LYS A 73 -7.56 -5.00 -15.09
CA LYS A 73 -8.21 -5.95 -14.18
C LYS A 73 -9.43 -5.32 -13.53
N LYS A 74 -9.29 -4.11 -12.95
CA LYS A 74 -10.43 -3.41 -12.35
C LYS A 74 -11.56 -3.22 -13.35
N ARG A 75 -11.25 -2.78 -14.57
CA ARG A 75 -12.24 -2.58 -15.63
C ARG A 75 -12.91 -3.89 -16.07
N ALA A 76 -12.17 -4.98 -16.17
CA ALA A 76 -12.72 -6.28 -16.57
C ALA A 76 -13.70 -6.85 -15.53
N PHE A 77 -13.47 -6.58 -14.25
CA PHE A 77 -14.34 -7.01 -13.15
C PHE A 77 -15.43 -5.99 -12.82
N ASP A 78 -15.38 -4.80 -13.42
CA ASP A 78 -16.39 -3.76 -13.24
C ASP A 78 -17.69 -4.18 -13.93
N ALA A 79 -18.72 -4.39 -13.13
CA ALA A 79 -20.03 -4.81 -13.58
C ALA A 79 -21.10 -4.03 -12.80
N PRO A 80 -22.26 -3.72 -13.42
CA PRO A 80 -23.38 -3.15 -12.70
C PRO A 80 -23.71 -3.98 -11.46
N MET A 81 -24.05 -3.32 -10.36
CA MET A 81 -24.25 -3.95 -9.04
C MET A 81 -25.20 -5.16 -9.10
N ASP A 82 -26.28 -5.07 -9.87
CA ASP A 82 -27.25 -6.15 -9.98
C ASP A 82 -26.68 -7.38 -10.71
N ILE A 83 -25.82 -7.15 -11.71
CA ILE A 83 -25.10 -8.22 -12.40
C ILE A 83 -24.06 -8.86 -11.49
N ALA A 84 -23.33 -8.06 -10.70
CA ALA A 84 -22.39 -8.57 -9.70
C ALA A 84 -23.10 -9.43 -8.65
N LYS A 85 -24.25 -8.99 -8.12
CA LYS A 85 -25.09 -9.76 -7.18
C LYS A 85 -25.60 -11.05 -7.81
N LEU A 86 -26.07 -11.01 -9.05
CA LEU A 86 -26.52 -12.20 -9.78
C LEU A 86 -25.39 -13.23 -9.91
N ARG A 87 -24.21 -12.79 -10.35
CA ARG A 87 -23.01 -13.62 -10.47
C ARG A 87 -22.57 -14.21 -9.14
N ALA A 88 -22.56 -13.41 -8.07
CA ALA A 88 -22.22 -13.88 -6.72
C ALA A 88 -23.19 -14.96 -6.21
N ARG A 89 -24.51 -14.77 -6.41
CA ARG A 89 -25.52 -15.79 -6.07
C ARG A 89 -25.32 -17.08 -6.85
N ARG A 90 -25.06 -16.97 -8.17
CA ARG A 90 -24.80 -18.14 -9.02
C ARG A 90 -23.56 -18.91 -8.57
N ALA A 91 -22.47 -18.19 -8.32
CA ALA A 91 -21.23 -18.78 -7.80
C ALA A 91 -21.48 -19.53 -6.49
N ALA A 92 -22.19 -18.90 -5.54
CA ALA A 92 -22.52 -19.51 -4.26
C ALA A 92 -23.37 -20.80 -4.40
N MET A 93 -24.34 -20.83 -5.31
CA MET A 93 -25.18 -22.02 -5.55
C MET A 93 -24.38 -23.24 -6.03
N ILE A 94 -23.26 -23.02 -6.73
CA ILE A 94 -22.41 -24.10 -7.28
C ILE A 94 -21.09 -24.27 -6.51
N GLY A 95 -20.94 -23.63 -5.34
CA GLY A 95 -19.76 -23.76 -4.48
C GLY A 95 -18.49 -23.07 -4.99
N LEU A 96 -18.62 -22.12 -5.92
CA LEU A 96 -17.53 -21.31 -6.44
C LEU A 96 -17.47 -19.96 -5.75
N THR A 97 -16.27 -19.39 -5.69
CA THR A 97 -16.09 -17.97 -5.35
C THR A 97 -16.53 -17.09 -6.52
N TYR A 98 -16.85 -15.83 -6.23
CA TYR A 98 -17.20 -14.86 -7.26
C TYR A 98 -16.12 -14.76 -8.34
N ASP A 99 -14.85 -14.68 -7.93
CA ASP A 99 -13.72 -14.54 -8.86
C ASP A 99 -13.55 -15.77 -9.75
N GLU A 100 -13.65 -16.98 -9.18
CA GLU A 100 -13.60 -18.23 -9.97
C GLU A 100 -14.72 -18.28 -11.02
N TYR A 101 -15.95 -17.91 -10.63
CA TYR A 101 -17.08 -17.88 -11.54
C TYR A 101 -16.92 -16.82 -12.65
N VAL A 102 -16.46 -15.62 -12.28
CA VAL A 102 -16.27 -14.52 -13.22
C VAL A 102 -15.11 -14.80 -14.17
N LEU A 103 -14.05 -15.45 -13.74
CA LEU A 103 -12.94 -15.86 -14.61
C LEU A 103 -13.40 -16.83 -15.70
N GLU A 104 -14.33 -17.74 -15.41
CA GLU A 104 -14.91 -18.60 -16.45
C GLU A 104 -15.69 -17.81 -17.51
N ILE A 105 -16.35 -16.72 -17.11
CA ILE A 105 -17.03 -15.82 -18.04
C ILE A 105 -16.01 -15.01 -18.85
N LEU A 106 -15.00 -14.42 -18.19
CA LEU A 106 -14.06 -13.50 -18.82
C LEU A 106 -13.04 -14.21 -19.72
N GLU A 107 -12.51 -15.36 -19.30
CA GLU A 107 -11.50 -16.10 -20.07
C GLU A 107 -12.11 -17.03 -21.12
N ARG A 108 -13.25 -17.68 -20.80
CA ARG A 108 -13.82 -18.76 -21.62
C ARG A 108 -15.18 -18.41 -22.20
N GLY A 109 -15.79 -17.29 -21.80
CA GLY A 109 -17.13 -16.92 -22.25
C GLY A 109 -18.24 -17.85 -21.72
N ARG A 110 -17.97 -18.62 -20.66
CA ARG A 110 -18.89 -19.67 -20.19
C ARG A 110 -19.59 -19.30 -18.89
N TYR A 111 -20.90 -19.46 -18.87
CA TYR A 111 -21.72 -19.35 -17.67
C TYR A 111 -21.92 -20.75 -17.08
N LEU A 112 -21.32 -21.03 -15.92
CA LEU A 112 -21.49 -22.31 -15.25
C LEU A 112 -22.86 -22.42 -14.55
N SER A 113 -23.38 -23.64 -14.54
CA SER A 113 -24.60 -24.09 -13.89
C SER A 113 -24.35 -25.37 -13.09
N ALA A 114 -25.35 -25.86 -12.35
CA ALA A 114 -25.24 -27.12 -11.61
C ALA A 114 -25.01 -28.34 -12.52
N ALA A 115 -25.32 -28.26 -13.81
CA ALA A 115 -25.06 -29.33 -14.78
C ALA A 115 -23.56 -29.46 -15.13
N ASP A 116 -22.76 -28.41 -14.92
CA ASP A 116 -21.34 -28.36 -15.30
C ASP A 116 -20.42 -28.95 -14.22
N GLY A 117 -20.85 -30.05 -13.58
CA GLY A 117 -20.21 -30.63 -12.39
C GLY A 117 -18.73 -30.96 -12.58
N THR A 118 -18.34 -31.52 -13.74
CA THR A 118 -16.93 -31.82 -14.06
C THR A 118 -16.07 -30.57 -14.03
N ARG A 119 -16.51 -29.49 -14.67
CA ARG A 119 -15.75 -28.24 -14.74
C ARG A 119 -15.66 -27.57 -13.38
N ILE A 120 -16.75 -27.60 -12.60
CA ILE A 120 -16.77 -27.07 -11.24
C ILE A 120 -15.76 -27.83 -10.37
N ALA A 121 -15.72 -29.17 -10.46
CA ALA A 121 -14.77 -29.99 -9.73
C ALA A 121 -13.31 -29.67 -10.10
N GLU A 122 -13.01 -29.47 -11.38
CA GLU A 122 -11.66 -29.06 -11.84
C GLU A 122 -11.23 -27.72 -11.24
N ILE A 123 -12.14 -26.74 -11.15
CA ILE A 123 -11.85 -25.43 -10.57
C ILE A 123 -11.54 -25.57 -9.08
N ILE A 124 -12.37 -26.32 -8.36
CA ILE A 124 -12.19 -26.56 -6.92
C ILE A 124 -10.88 -27.29 -6.64
N ALA A 125 -10.53 -28.29 -7.46
CA ALA A 125 -9.30 -29.07 -7.32
C ALA A 125 -8.03 -28.23 -7.50
N LYS A 126 -8.09 -27.11 -8.22
CA LYS A 126 -6.95 -26.20 -8.44
C LYS A 126 -6.76 -25.16 -7.32
N ARG A 127 -7.66 -25.12 -6.33
CA ARG A 127 -7.52 -24.19 -5.20
C ARG A 127 -6.20 -24.47 -4.48
N PRO A 128 -5.40 -23.44 -4.17
CA PRO A 128 -4.20 -23.64 -3.39
C PRO A 128 -4.58 -24.20 -2.02
N VAL A 129 -3.94 -25.30 -1.62
CA VAL A 129 -4.09 -25.85 -0.27
C VAL A 129 -3.53 -24.81 0.71
N ARG A 130 -4.40 -24.27 1.56
CA ARG A 130 -3.97 -23.43 2.68
C ARG A 130 -3.58 -24.38 3.82
N TYR A 131 -2.29 -24.45 4.10
CA TYR A 131 -1.70 -25.12 5.27
C TYR A 131 -1.66 -24.18 6.48
#